data_AF-A0A1L8DHA5-F1
#
_entry.id   AF-A0A1L8DHA5-F1
#
_cell.length_a   1.000
_cell.length_b   1.000
_cell.length_c   1.000
_cell.angle_alpha   90.00
_cell.angle_beta   90.00
_cell.angle_gamma   90.00
#
_symmetry.space_group_name_H-M   'P 1'
#
loop_
_entity.id
_entity.type
_entity.pdbx_description
1 polymer ?
#
loop_
_entity_poly.entity_id
_entity_poly.type
_entity_poly.pdbx_seq_one_letter_code
_entity_poly.pdbx_strand_id
1 'polypeptide(L)'
;MEEEDPIVEEIPIYLSKSLAENLYVFQFSTKDANFKIDCNDVVNSCAKPHNQQVKVDFGLETKSRNYDEFRGTQLAVEADGKNPSKGERPSYPSGTMDKMSFVSSKAVQNSGNFVIGVMQDREVHTTPLKGILQMRPSFSYFDKKDARRKAEQKNDTDMDVDEEIKQVTVTFARGDTEKVRKAREKTFDFMAAREAEESWCETFWHPAGSTAVELERTRLFCTKTSPTGHALTSTTPEYVRALIPRVGHDRSIETIVPNGVVGLHQLKDLGLQEQLKNILIDVKMVSLTHLLAILNDRNITEEKVVRVLPLIGLLIRGNWVIQSEVLYPEESFSSTNGIPSEIMCRSRDYVLYQLVRRNFVDRKKIGAVIQLPPEEVKEILLSVAQVSTRGWELPVLPDVRFESKYPELVQRQEMFWRSKEDLFSEMESEKVPKRVRKRSIREPSKVPADRVNGMNA
;
A
#
# COMPACT_ATOMS: atom_id res chain seq x y z
N MET A 1 13.83 -38.89 0.67
CA MET A 1 13.09 -38.63 1.91
C MET A 1 14.09 -37.99 2.82
N GLU A 2 13.92 -36.70 3.10
CA GLU A 2 14.67 -36.08 4.21
C GLU A 2 14.17 -36.76 5.49
N GLU A 3 15.08 -37.30 6.28
CA GLU A 3 14.78 -37.91 7.57
C GLU A 3 14.12 -36.85 8.46
N GLU A 4 12.90 -37.10 8.92
CA GLU A 4 12.17 -36.18 9.79
C GLU A 4 12.98 -35.98 11.09
N ASP A 5 13.35 -34.73 11.38
CA ASP A 5 14.04 -34.32 12.61
C ASP A 5 13.13 -34.57 13.83
N PRO A 6 13.44 -35.53 14.71
CA PRO A 6 12.54 -35.92 15.78
C PRO A 6 12.49 -34.86 16.88
N ILE A 7 11.30 -34.57 17.37
CA ILE A 7 11.09 -33.67 18.51
C ILE A 7 11.81 -34.26 19.74
N VAL A 8 12.82 -33.54 20.24
CA VAL A 8 13.61 -33.94 21.42
C VAL A 8 12.94 -33.48 22.73
N GLU A 9 12.34 -32.29 22.73
CA GLU A 9 11.75 -31.69 23.92
C GLU A 9 10.64 -30.69 23.55
N GLU A 10 9.57 -30.67 24.34
CA GLU A 10 8.48 -29.68 24.24
C GLU A 10 8.52 -28.76 25.45
N ILE A 11 8.79 -27.47 25.22
CA ILE A 11 8.92 -26.45 26.27
C ILE A 11 7.73 -25.49 26.17
N PRO A 12 6.85 -25.41 27.19
CA PRO A 12 5.74 -24.49 27.19
C PRO A 12 6.22 -23.03 27.33
N ILE A 13 5.55 -22.13 26.60
CA ILE A 13 5.82 -20.69 26.63
C ILE A 13 4.60 -19.97 27.21
N TYR A 14 4.81 -19.24 28.30
CA TYR A 14 3.81 -18.43 28.97
C TYR A 14 4.06 -16.94 28.73
N LEU A 15 3.00 -16.13 28.80
CA LEU A 15 3.07 -14.67 28.72
C LEU A 15 2.55 -14.05 30.02
N SER A 16 3.43 -13.44 30.82
CA SER A 16 3.08 -12.58 31.94
C SER A 16 2.90 -11.14 31.47
N LYS A 17 1.83 -10.48 31.93
CA LYS A 17 1.58 -9.05 31.68
C LYS A 17 1.72 -8.18 32.94
N SER A 18 2.08 -8.78 34.07
CA SER A 18 2.10 -8.13 35.38
C SER A 18 3.05 -6.93 35.45
N LEU A 19 4.16 -6.97 34.69
CA LEU A 19 5.16 -5.90 34.61
C LEU A 19 5.21 -5.21 33.25
N ALA A 20 4.25 -5.45 32.35
CA ALA A 20 4.33 -4.96 30.96
C ALA A 20 4.51 -3.44 30.84
N GLU A 21 3.94 -2.67 31.78
CA GLU A 21 4.04 -1.21 31.80
C GLU A 21 5.23 -0.67 32.62
N ASN A 22 5.93 -1.52 33.37
CA ASN A 22 6.93 -1.11 34.36
C ASN A 22 8.30 -1.78 34.18
N LEU A 23 8.45 -2.69 33.22
CA LEU A 23 9.69 -3.42 32.98
C LEU A 23 10.58 -2.72 31.96
N TYR A 24 11.78 -2.34 32.38
CA TYR A 24 12.79 -1.69 31.54
C TYR A 24 14.10 -2.50 31.52
N VAL A 25 14.82 -2.43 30.40
CA VAL A 25 16.18 -2.96 30.30
C VAL A 25 17.16 -1.80 30.27
N PHE A 26 18.11 -1.76 31.20
CA PHE A 26 19.21 -0.79 31.19
C PHE A 26 20.45 -1.40 30.56
N GLN A 27 20.97 -0.77 29.51
CA GLN A 27 22.16 -1.22 28.79
C GLN A 27 23.30 -0.22 28.99
N PHE A 28 24.46 -0.70 29.44
CA PHE A 28 25.65 0.12 29.68
C PHE A 28 26.66 -0.12 28.57
N SER A 29 26.56 0.61 27.46
CA SER A 29 27.37 0.37 26.26
C SER A 29 28.87 0.62 26.42
N THR A 30 29.28 1.31 27.48
CA THR A 30 30.68 1.61 27.80
C THR A 30 31.31 0.63 28.79
N LYS A 31 30.58 -0.43 29.17
CA LYS A 31 30.99 -1.42 30.15
C LYS A 31 31.04 -2.81 29.52
N ASP A 32 31.91 -3.67 30.03
CA ASP A 32 32.05 -5.04 29.56
C ASP A 32 30.79 -5.87 29.88
N ALA A 33 30.59 -6.97 29.15
CA ALA A 33 29.44 -7.86 29.33
C ALA A 33 29.31 -8.44 30.75
N ASN A 34 30.43 -8.55 31.47
CA ASN A 34 30.48 -9.05 32.85
C ASN A 34 30.38 -7.94 33.91
N PHE A 35 30.15 -6.68 33.50
CA PHE A 35 29.96 -5.57 34.42
C PHE A 35 28.74 -5.81 35.29
N LYS A 36 28.96 -5.89 36.61
CA LYS A 36 27.91 -5.96 37.62
C LYS A 36 27.83 -4.63 38.34
N ILE A 37 26.61 -4.15 38.51
CA ILE A 37 26.36 -2.99 39.37
C ILE A 37 26.39 -3.49 40.81
N ASP A 38 27.36 -3.05 41.61
CA ASP A 38 27.24 -3.16 43.06
C ASP A 38 26.22 -2.12 43.51
N CYS A 39 25.28 -2.56 44.33
CA CYS A 39 24.23 -1.68 44.83
C CYS A 39 24.76 -0.70 45.87
N ASN A 40 25.89 -1.03 46.52
CA ASN A 40 26.62 -0.09 47.38
C ASN A 40 27.20 1.09 46.60
N ASP A 41 27.40 0.94 45.29
CA ASP A 41 27.90 2.02 44.46
C ASP A 41 26.78 2.99 44.06
N VAL A 42 25.49 2.64 44.20
CA VAL A 42 24.40 3.53 43.79
C VAL A 42 24.10 4.54 44.89
N VAL A 43 24.48 5.80 44.65
CA VAL A 43 24.31 6.92 45.61
C VAL A 43 22.95 7.59 45.44
N ASN A 44 22.47 7.69 44.19
CA ASN A 44 21.14 8.21 43.90
C ASN A 44 20.55 7.57 42.64
N SER A 45 19.23 7.51 42.56
CA SER A 45 18.51 7.14 41.34
C SER A 45 17.25 7.98 41.20
N CYS A 46 16.96 8.42 39.98
CA CYS A 46 15.73 9.13 39.68
C CYS A 46 15.23 8.81 38.28
N ALA A 47 13.92 8.99 38.06
CA ALA A 47 13.26 8.66 36.82
C ALA A 47 12.24 9.72 36.40
N LYS A 48 12.03 9.80 35.09
CA LYS A 48 10.96 10.53 34.40
C LYS A 48 10.06 9.48 33.73
N PRO A 49 8.97 9.04 34.37
CA PRO A 49 8.18 7.91 33.90
C PRO A 49 7.49 8.14 32.54
N HIS A 50 7.07 9.37 32.23
CA HIS A 50 6.39 9.67 30.97
C HIS A 50 7.37 9.75 29.80
N ASN A 51 8.49 10.45 29.97
CA ASN A 51 9.54 10.52 28.96
C ASN A 51 10.41 9.25 28.91
N GLN A 52 10.26 8.34 29.89
CA GLN A 52 11.04 7.11 30.05
C GLN A 52 12.55 7.38 30.10
N GLN A 53 12.92 8.32 30.96
CA GLN A 53 14.31 8.67 31.22
C GLN A 53 14.68 8.26 32.64
N VAL A 54 15.87 7.70 32.82
CA VAL A 54 16.40 7.28 34.11
C VAL A 54 17.78 7.89 34.28
N LYS A 55 18.07 8.36 35.48
CA LYS A 55 19.38 8.80 35.90
C LYS A 55 19.80 8.01 37.12
N VAL A 56 21.03 7.51 37.09
CA VAL A 56 21.65 6.78 38.21
C VAL A 56 23.00 7.41 38.50
N ASP A 57 23.24 7.77 39.75
CA ASP A 57 24.50 8.31 40.24
C ASP A 57 25.27 7.19 40.94
N PHE A 58 26.46 6.87 40.43
CA PHE A 58 27.36 5.89 41.03
C PHE A 58 28.46 6.60 41.83
N GLY A 59 28.70 6.17 43.06
CA GLY A 59 29.79 6.66 43.90
C GLY A 59 31.15 6.28 43.33
N LEU A 60 32.13 7.16 43.58
CA LEU A 60 33.53 6.95 43.22
C LEU A 60 34.35 6.76 44.50
N GLU A 61 35.29 5.83 44.47
CA GLU A 61 36.24 5.64 45.56
C GLU A 61 37.32 6.74 45.51
N THR A 62 37.07 7.84 46.22
CA THR A 62 37.95 9.03 46.22
C THR A 62 39.30 8.81 46.92
N LYS A 63 39.43 7.74 47.71
CA LYS A 63 40.68 7.35 48.39
C LYS A 63 41.54 6.37 47.57
N SER A 64 41.06 5.97 46.41
CA SER A 64 41.75 5.00 45.56
C SER A 64 43.00 5.62 44.94
N ARG A 65 44.04 4.81 44.70
CA ARG A 65 45.25 5.23 43.95
C ARG A 65 44.93 5.69 42.52
N ASN A 66 43.77 5.32 42.01
CA ASN A 66 43.31 5.62 40.66
C ASN A 66 42.50 6.93 40.59
N TYR A 67 42.32 7.62 41.72
CA TYR A 67 41.61 8.89 41.82
C TYR A 67 42.59 10.03 42.13
N ASP A 68 42.53 11.09 41.33
CA ASP A 68 43.29 12.32 41.59
C ASP A 68 42.42 13.29 42.39
N GLU A 69 42.73 13.40 43.69
CA GLU A 69 42.01 14.26 44.64
C GLU A 69 42.04 15.73 44.22
N PHE A 70 43.19 16.23 43.76
CA PHE A 70 43.34 17.62 43.34
C PHE A 70 42.44 17.93 42.15
N ARG A 71 42.41 17.03 41.16
CA ARG A 71 41.54 17.19 39.99
C ARG A 71 40.05 17.05 40.36
N GLY A 72 39.73 16.14 41.28
CA GLY A 72 38.38 15.94 41.81
C GLY A 72 37.82 17.19 42.46
N THR A 73 38.59 17.84 43.34
CA THR A 73 38.22 19.10 43.97
C THR A 73 38.08 20.23 42.96
N GLN A 74 38.99 20.32 41.99
CA GLN A 74 38.92 21.34 40.93
C GLN A 74 37.60 21.23 40.14
N LEU A 75 37.22 20.02 39.72
CA LEU A 75 35.99 19.80 38.95
C LEU A 75 34.73 20.11 39.77
N ALA A 76 34.71 19.77 41.06
CA ALA A 76 33.59 20.10 41.95
C ALA A 76 33.42 21.61 42.10
N VAL A 77 34.51 22.35 42.32
CA VAL A 77 34.49 23.82 42.42
C VAL A 77 34.10 24.47 41.10
N GLU A 78 34.56 23.95 39.96
CA GLU A 78 34.16 24.47 38.64
C GLU A 78 32.67 24.27 38.34
N ALA A 79 32.08 23.17 38.81
CA ALA A 79 30.67 22.86 38.60
C ALA A 79 29.75 23.65 39.56
N ASP A 80 30.06 23.63 40.86
CA ASP A 80 29.18 24.13 41.92
C ASP A 80 29.60 25.50 42.49
N GLY A 81 30.80 25.97 42.13
CA GLY A 81 31.38 27.22 42.60
C GLY A 81 31.88 27.19 44.04
N LYS A 82 32.57 28.26 44.42
CA LYS A 82 33.04 28.45 45.81
C LYS A 82 31.89 28.74 46.78
N ASN A 83 30.85 29.42 46.30
CA ASN A 83 29.62 29.71 47.05
C ASN A 83 28.42 29.29 46.17
N PRO A 84 27.70 28.21 46.49
CA PRO A 84 26.50 27.83 45.75
C PRO A 84 25.41 28.90 45.94
N SER A 85 24.76 29.28 44.84
CA SER A 85 23.64 30.23 44.84
C SER A 85 22.50 29.72 45.72
N LYS A 86 21.85 30.61 46.49
CA LYS A 86 20.72 30.25 47.36
C LYS A 86 19.60 29.59 46.52
N GLY A 87 19.38 28.29 46.72
CA GLY A 87 18.30 27.52 46.10
C GLY A 87 18.73 26.45 45.09
N GLU A 88 20.01 26.40 44.68
CA GLU A 88 20.50 25.37 43.76
C GLU A 88 21.12 24.18 44.51
N ARG A 89 20.72 22.95 44.18
CA ARG A 89 21.30 21.73 44.78
C ARG A 89 22.68 21.48 44.16
N PRO A 90 23.77 21.47 44.95
CA PRO A 90 25.11 21.24 44.42
C PRO A 90 25.20 19.84 43.80
N SER A 91 25.97 19.74 42.73
CA SER A 91 26.25 18.49 42.02
C SER A 91 27.08 17.56 42.90
N TYR A 92 28.04 18.12 43.64
CA TYR A 92 29.02 17.46 44.49
C TYR A 92 29.03 18.11 45.90
N PRO A 93 28.08 17.75 46.78
CA PRO A 93 27.97 18.33 48.12
C PRO A 93 29.21 18.15 49.01
N SER A 94 30.02 17.12 48.74
CA SER A 94 31.27 16.84 49.48
C SER A 94 32.43 17.78 49.12
N GLY A 95 32.29 18.60 48.07
CA GLY A 95 33.35 19.48 47.58
C GLY A 95 34.41 18.78 46.71
N THR A 96 34.21 17.50 46.39
CA THR A 96 35.04 16.75 45.44
C THR A 96 34.16 15.90 44.52
N MET A 97 34.66 15.53 43.34
CA MET A 97 33.92 14.70 42.39
C MET A 97 33.81 13.24 42.90
N ASP A 98 32.87 13.02 43.81
CA ASP A 98 32.65 11.75 44.53
C ASP A 98 31.67 10.80 43.84
N LYS A 99 31.15 11.18 42.67
CA LYS A 99 30.21 10.37 41.90
C LYS A 99 30.32 10.58 40.40
N MET A 100 29.85 9.59 39.64
CA MET A 100 29.63 9.65 38.21
C MET A 100 28.16 9.40 37.90
N SER A 101 27.52 10.36 37.22
CA SER A 101 26.12 10.26 36.81
C SER A 101 26.00 9.56 35.47
N PHE A 102 25.05 8.64 35.33
CA PHE A 102 24.62 8.04 34.07
C PHE A 102 23.19 8.46 33.77
N VAL A 103 22.95 8.94 32.56
CA VAL A 103 21.61 9.34 32.09
C VAL A 103 21.23 8.47 30.91
N SER A 104 19.98 8.02 30.91
CA SER A 104 19.46 7.14 29.89
C SER A 104 18.94 7.89 28.65
N SER A 105 18.92 7.19 27.53
CA SER A 105 18.13 7.53 26.34
C SER A 105 17.42 6.29 25.83
N LYS A 106 16.26 6.46 25.18
CA LYS A 106 15.57 5.34 24.51
C LYS A 106 16.46 4.74 23.42
N ALA A 107 16.71 3.44 23.51
CA ALA A 107 17.48 2.69 22.50
C ALA A 107 16.62 2.34 21.27
N VAL A 108 15.32 2.11 21.49
CA VAL A 108 14.34 1.78 20.46
C VAL A 108 13.10 2.65 20.61
N GLN A 109 12.47 3.01 19.49
CA GLN A 109 11.24 3.81 19.48
C GLN A 109 10.01 2.99 19.88
N ASN A 110 9.97 1.72 19.47
CA ASN A 110 8.90 0.78 19.79
C ASN A 110 9.49 -0.49 20.41
N SER A 111 9.23 -0.66 21.71
CA SER A 111 9.61 -1.83 22.50
C SER A 111 8.61 -3.00 22.39
N GLY A 112 7.48 -2.81 21.72
CA GLY A 112 6.38 -3.79 21.67
C GLY A 112 6.72 -5.15 21.03
N ASN A 113 7.83 -5.21 20.29
CA ASN A 113 8.33 -6.45 19.69
C ASN A 113 9.37 -7.17 20.58
N PHE A 114 9.65 -6.65 21.77
CA PHE A 114 10.66 -7.18 22.69
C PHE A 114 10.03 -7.69 23.98
N VAL A 115 10.53 -8.84 24.43
CA VAL A 115 10.13 -9.49 25.69
C VAL A 115 11.38 -9.95 26.43
N ILE A 116 11.31 -10.03 27.76
CA ILE A 116 12.26 -10.80 28.56
C ILE A 116 11.69 -12.21 28.74
N GLY A 117 12.49 -13.23 28.46
CA GLY A 117 12.19 -14.63 28.75
C GLY A 117 12.96 -15.12 29.97
N VAL A 118 12.26 -15.64 30.97
CA VAL A 118 12.86 -16.35 32.11
C VAL A 118 12.59 -17.84 31.92
N MET A 119 13.66 -18.63 31.82
CA MET A 119 13.59 -20.08 31.79
C MET A 119 13.70 -20.62 33.22
N GLN A 120 12.72 -21.39 33.66
CA GLN A 120 12.74 -22.07 34.95
C GLN A 120 11.93 -23.36 34.86
N ASP A 121 12.44 -24.45 35.45
CA ASP A 121 11.74 -25.73 35.53
C ASP A 121 11.22 -26.26 34.17
N ARG A 122 11.96 -25.99 33.08
CA ARG A 122 11.62 -26.30 31.68
C ARG A 122 10.39 -25.55 31.15
N GLU A 123 10.07 -24.41 31.74
CA GLU A 123 9.05 -23.49 31.27
C GLU A 123 9.69 -22.14 30.90
N VAL A 124 9.20 -21.50 29.83
CA VAL A 124 9.63 -20.15 29.45
C VAL A 124 8.52 -19.16 29.80
N HIS A 125 8.79 -18.24 30.71
CA HIS A 125 7.89 -17.13 31.00
C HIS A 125 8.39 -15.87 30.31
N THR A 126 7.60 -15.36 29.36
CA THR A 126 7.87 -14.12 28.64
C THR A 126 7.12 -12.96 29.28
N THR A 127 7.77 -11.80 29.41
CA THR A 127 7.16 -10.56 29.87
C THR A 127 7.51 -9.41 28.92
N PRO A 128 6.53 -8.66 28.38
CA PRO A 128 6.79 -7.52 27.51
C PRO A 128 7.59 -6.42 28.19
N LEU A 129 8.41 -5.72 27.39
CA LEU A 129 9.18 -4.58 27.85
C LEU A 129 8.44 -3.27 27.61
N LYS A 130 8.39 -2.41 28.61
CA LYS A 130 7.95 -1.03 28.44
C LYS A 130 8.95 -0.23 27.63
N GLY A 131 10.25 -0.44 27.86
CA GLY A 131 11.30 0.26 27.15
C GLY A 131 12.69 -0.36 27.31
N ILE A 132 13.56 -0.11 26.33
CA ILE A 132 14.99 -0.43 26.38
C ILE A 132 15.73 0.89 26.45
N LEU A 133 16.48 1.09 27.54
CA LEU A 133 17.15 2.34 27.85
C LEU A 133 18.67 2.13 27.80
N GLN A 134 19.34 2.94 27.01
CA GLN A 134 20.79 2.95 26.93
C GLN A 134 21.35 4.00 27.91
N MET A 135 22.14 3.54 28.87
CA MET A 135 22.78 4.37 29.89
C MET A 135 24.12 4.90 29.38
N ARG A 136 24.33 6.22 29.46
CA ARG A 136 25.60 6.85 29.11
C ARG A 136 26.11 7.74 30.24
N PRO A 137 27.43 7.85 30.44
CA PRO A 137 28.00 8.83 31.35
C PRO A 137 27.53 10.23 30.98
N SER A 138 27.05 10.97 31.97
CA SER A 138 26.63 12.36 31.83
C SER A 138 27.74 13.27 32.31
N PHE A 139 28.03 14.29 31.50
CA PHE A 139 29.05 15.29 31.78
C PHE A 139 28.43 16.68 32.04
N SER A 140 27.19 16.72 32.56
CA SER A 140 26.43 17.96 32.77
C SER A 140 27.11 18.98 33.69
N TYR A 141 28.12 18.56 34.45
CA TYR A 141 28.94 19.45 35.25
C TYR A 141 29.79 20.41 34.41
N PHE A 142 30.17 20.05 33.17
CA PHE A 142 30.78 20.99 32.22
C PHE A 142 29.76 22.02 31.73
N ASP A 143 28.52 21.62 31.47
CA ASP A 143 27.46 22.55 31.07
C ASP A 143 27.17 23.56 32.18
N LYS A 144 27.13 23.11 33.45
CA LYS A 144 27.03 23.98 34.62
C LYS A 144 28.18 24.97 34.72
N LYS A 145 29.42 24.51 34.51
CA LYS A 145 30.61 25.37 34.47
C LYS A 145 30.48 26.46 33.40
N ASP A 146 30.10 26.08 32.18
CA ASP A 146 29.96 27.03 31.07
C ASP A 146 28.80 28.01 31.29
N ALA A 147 27.67 27.54 31.83
CA ALA A 147 26.53 28.38 32.20
C ALA A 147 26.93 29.42 33.26
N ARG A 148 27.68 28.99 34.28
CA ARG A 148 28.21 29.87 35.32
C ARG A 148 29.19 30.90 34.76
N ARG A 149 30.18 30.48 33.95
CA ARG A 149 31.13 31.42 33.33
C ARG A 149 30.41 32.48 32.49
N LYS A 150 29.36 32.09 31.76
CA LYS A 150 28.52 33.04 31.00
C LYS A 150 27.75 33.99 31.92
N ALA A 151 27.24 33.52 33.05
CA ALA A 151 26.54 34.36 34.03
C ALA A 151 27.49 35.36 34.71
N GLU A 152 28.69 34.91 35.07
CA GLU A 152 29.75 35.77 35.65
C GLU A 152 30.19 36.85 34.66
N GLN A 153 30.42 36.50 33.39
CA GLN A 153 30.76 37.47 32.33
C GLN A 153 29.65 38.49 32.08
N LYS A 154 28.37 38.06 32.15
CA LYS A 154 27.23 38.98 32.02
C LYS A 154 27.15 39.95 33.19
N ASN A 155 27.34 39.48 34.42
CA ASN A 155 27.35 40.36 35.60
C ASN A 155 28.49 41.38 35.52
N ASP A 156 29.67 41.01 35.03
CA ASP A 156 30.80 41.92 34.86
C ASP A 156 30.54 42.97 33.76
N THR A 157 29.75 42.62 32.73
CA THR A 157 29.39 43.53 31.63
C THR A 157 28.21 44.44 32.00
N ASP A 158 27.22 43.95 32.76
CA ASP A 158 26.07 44.73 33.23
C ASP A 158 26.44 45.73 34.34
N MET A 159 27.60 45.58 34.99
CA MET A 159 28.15 46.60 35.91
C MET A 159 28.74 47.82 35.21
N ASP A 160 28.96 47.77 33.89
CA ASP A 160 29.55 48.85 33.07
C ASP A 160 28.54 49.54 32.12
N VAL A 161 27.25 49.20 32.19
CA VAL A 161 26.20 49.82 31.36
C VAL A 161 25.16 50.48 32.25
N ASP A 162 25.22 51.81 32.36
CA ASP A 162 24.12 52.64 32.87
C ASP A 162 22.81 52.20 32.18
N GLU A 163 21.79 51.92 32.99
CA GLU A 163 20.49 51.39 32.57
C GLU A 163 19.80 52.28 31.52
N GLU A 164 20.03 52.03 30.23
CA GLU A 164 19.14 52.50 29.18
C GLU A 164 17.84 51.68 29.23
N ILE A 165 16.81 52.31 29.78
CA ILE A 165 15.43 51.83 29.86
C ILE A 165 14.94 51.47 28.44
N LYS A 166 15.03 50.20 28.08
CA LYS A 166 14.44 49.68 26.83
C LYS A 166 12.91 49.70 26.95
N GLN A 167 12.29 50.56 26.15
CA GLN A 167 10.84 50.60 25.94
C GLN A 167 10.30 49.22 25.57
N VAL A 168 9.42 48.70 26.43
CA VAL A 168 8.66 47.46 26.20
C VAL A 168 7.65 47.71 25.09
N THR A 169 7.98 47.30 23.87
CA THR A 169 7.02 47.25 22.76
C THR A 169 6.24 45.94 22.86
N VAL A 170 4.98 46.05 23.26
CA VAL A 170 4.04 44.93 23.34
C VAL A 170 3.75 44.45 21.92
N THR A 171 4.46 43.41 21.49
CA THR A 171 4.19 42.74 20.22
C THR A 171 3.04 41.76 20.44
N PHE A 172 1.85 42.13 19.98
CA PHE A 172 0.70 41.24 19.96
C PHE A 172 1.01 40.01 19.10
N ALA A 173 1.02 38.83 19.72
CA ALA A 173 1.23 37.56 19.04
C ALA A 173 0.14 37.38 17.97
N ARG A 174 0.51 37.52 16.70
CA ARG A 174 -0.35 37.09 15.59
C ARG A 174 -0.55 35.58 15.73
N GLY A 175 -1.80 35.12 15.70
CA GLY A 175 -2.12 33.70 15.78
C GLY A 175 -1.38 32.92 14.69
N ASP A 176 -0.50 32.02 15.11
CA ASP A 176 0.26 31.17 14.19
C ASP A 176 -0.69 30.27 13.40
N THR A 177 -0.47 30.18 12.09
CA THR A 177 -1.18 29.22 11.24
C THR A 177 -0.85 27.79 11.67
N GLU A 178 -1.81 26.87 11.51
CA GLU A 178 -1.68 25.49 12.00
C GLU A 178 -0.45 24.75 11.43
N LYS A 179 0.01 25.12 10.23
CA LYS A 179 1.24 24.61 9.63
C LYS A 179 2.50 25.07 10.36
N VAL A 180 2.55 26.34 10.80
CA VAL A 180 3.69 26.90 11.55
C VAL A 180 3.73 26.31 12.95
N ARG A 181 2.57 26.12 13.60
CA ARG A 181 2.46 25.43 14.89
C ARG A 181 3.01 24.00 14.81
N LYS A 182 2.60 23.22 13.81
CA LYS A 182 3.10 21.85 13.57
C LYS A 182 4.58 21.81 13.20
N ALA A 183 5.10 22.83 12.51
CA ALA A 183 6.53 22.92 12.23
C ALA A 183 7.33 23.22 13.50
N ARG A 184 6.83 24.12 14.37
CA ARG A 184 7.42 24.44 15.67
C ARG A 184 7.40 23.24 16.61
N GLU A 185 6.35 22.43 16.61
CA GLU A 185 6.29 21.18 17.41
C GLU A 185 7.40 20.17 17.04
N LYS A 186 7.95 20.26 15.82
CA LYS A 186 9.03 19.41 15.34
C LYS A 186 10.42 20.02 15.54
N THR A 187 10.53 21.24 16.06
CA THR A 187 11.84 21.83 16.33
C THR A 187 12.43 21.21 17.59
N PHE A 188 13.76 21.17 17.60
CA PHE A 188 14.53 20.68 18.74
C PHE A 188 14.17 21.44 20.02
N ASP A 189 14.08 22.77 19.96
CA ASP A 189 13.79 23.60 21.12
C ASP A 189 12.43 23.29 21.75
N PHE A 190 11.41 23.01 20.94
CA PHE A 190 10.09 22.63 21.45
C PHE A 190 10.11 21.26 22.11
N MET A 191 10.77 20.27 21.50
CA MET A 191 10.91 18.93 22.07
C MET A 191 11.71 18.97 23.38
N ALA A 192 12.83 19.70 23.41
CA ALA A 192 13.66 19.87 24.60
C ALA A 192 12.91 20.59 25.73
N ALA A 193 12.13 21.63 25.43
CA ALA A 193 11.30 22.32 26.41
C ALA A 193 10.23 21.38 27.01
N ARG A 194 9.59 20.56 26.18
CA ARG A 194 8.60 19.58 26.64
C ARG A 194 9.20 18.47 27.49
N GLU A 195 10.42 18.02 27.15
CA GLU A 195 11.16 17.06 27.97
C GLU A 195 11.61 17.66 29.32
N ALA A 196 11.93 18.95 29.34
CA ALA A 196 12.31 19.68 30.56
C ALA A 196 11.12 19.94 31.50
N GLU A 197 9.89 19.96 30.98
CA GLU A 197 8.67 20.18 31.77
C GLU A 197 8.40 19.04 32.77
N GLU A 198 8.76 17.80 32.44
CA GLU A 198 8.65 16.68 33.38
C GLU A 198 9.77 16.74 34.43
N SER A 199 9.39 16.82 35.70
CA SER A 199 10.31 16.82 36.83
C SER A 199 10.88 15.42 37.09
N TRP A 200 12.09 15.37 37.68
CA TRP A 200 12.69 14.11 38.12
C TRP A 200 11.99 13.60 39.38
N CYS A 201 11.55 12.34 39.36
CA CYS A 201 11.06 11.63 40.54
C CYS A 201 12.22 10.85 41.18
N GLU A 202 12.51 11.08 42.46
CA GLU A 202 13.51 10.29 43.19
C GLU A 202 13.01 8.84 43.35
N THR A 203 13.91 7.88 43.19
CA THR A 203 13.61 6.44 43.27
C THR A 203 14.55 5.74 44.23
N PHE A 204 14.10 4.60 44.77
CA PHE A 204 14.91 3.74 45.63
C PHE A 204 15.54 2.62 44.81
N TRP A 205 16.86 2.49 44.91
CA TRP A 205 17.57 1.36 44.34
C TRP A 205 17.59 0.20 45.33
N HIS A 206 17.01 -0.94 44.94
CA HIS A 206 16.99 -2.14 45.79
C HIS A 206 18.10 -3.10 45.39
N PRO A 207 18.87 -3.65 46.35
CA PRO A 207 19.97 -4.54 46.04
C PRO A 207 19.51 -5.88 45.47
N ALA A 208 20.30 -6.43 44.56
CA ALA A 208 20.08 -7.76 44.02
C ALA A 208 20.02 -8.80 45.15
N GLY A 209 19.03 -9.70 45.11
CA GLY A 209 18.79 -10.70 46.15
C GLY A 209 18.07 -10.19 47.40
N SER A 210 17.68 -8.91 47.47
CA SER A 210 16.80 -8.42 48.54
C SER A 210 15.38 -8.98 48.41
N THR A 211 14.67 -9.10 49.53
CA THR A 211 13.29 -9.58 49.57
C THR A 211 12.36 -8.79 48.64
N ALA A 212 12.57 -7.48 48.52
CA ALA A 212 11.80 -6.63 47.61
C ALA A 212 12.02 -7.02 46.13
N VAL A 213 13.27 -7.27 45.73
CA VAL A 213 13.61 -7.69 44.36
C VAL A 213 13.08 -9.08 44.06
N GLU A 214 13.23 -10.04 44.97
CA GLU A 214 12.70 -11.39 44.77
C GLU A 214 11.17 -11.38 44.66
N LEU A 215 10.47 -10.60 45.50
CA LEU A 215 9.02 -10.45 45.40
C LEU A 215 8.62 -9.84 44.06
N GLU A 216 9.31 -8.80 43.59
CA GLU A 216 9.00 -8.20 42.29
C GLU A 216 9.32 -9.16 41.14
N ARG A 217 10.41 -9.94 41.25
CA ARG A 217 10.81 -10.97 40.28
C ARG A 217 9.74 -12.04 40.10
N THR A 218 8.99 -12.40 41.15
CA THR A 218 7.87 -13.37 41.02
C THR A 218 6.81 -12.92 40.00
N ARG A 219 6.68 -11.61 39.73
CA ARG A 219 5.72 -11.06 38.77
C ARG A 219 6.11 -11.31 37.30
N LEU A 220 7.36 -11.69 37.03
CA LEU A 220 7.80 -12.13 35.70
C LEU A 220 7.20 -13.49 35.32
N PHE A 221 6.80 -14.29 36.30
CA PHE A 221 6.19 -15.59 36.10
C PHE A 221 4.69 -15.44 35.86
N CYS A 222 4.18 -16.23 34.91
CA CYS A 222 2.75 -16.28 34.65
C CYS A 222 2.08 -17.18 35.69
N THR A 223 1.08 -16.65 36.40
CA THR A 223 0.29 -17.43 37.37
C THR A 223 -0.88 -18.17 36.74
N LYS A 224 -1.17 -17.92 35.45
CA LYS A 224 -2.28 -18.53 34.72
C LYS A 224 -1.76 -19.66 33.84
N THR A 225 -2.23 -20.87 34.11
CA THR A 225 -1.94 -22.09 33.35
C THR A 225 -2.95 -22.37 32.24
N SER A 226 -4.11 -21.69 32.24
CA SER A 226 -5.11 -21.83 31.17
C SER A 226 -4.61 -21.16 29.89
N PRO A 227 -4.65 -21.83 28.72
CA PRO A 227 -4.40 -21.18 27.45
C PRO A 227 -5.37 -20.00 27.32
N THR A 228 -4.86 -18.79 27.16
CA THR A 228 -5.67 -17.69 26.62
C THR A 228 -5.95 -18.03 25.17
N GLY A 229 -6.97 -18.87 24.96
CA GLY A 229 -7.51 -19.15 23.65
C GLY A 229 -7.79 -17.83 22.94
N HIS A 230 -7.59 -17.84 21.62
CA HIS A 230 -8.00 -16.80 20.66
C HIS A 230 -6.95 -15.82 20.13
N ALA A 231 -5.67 -15.83 20.57
CA ALA A 231 -4.69 -14.86 20.03
C ALA A 231 -3.93 -15.33 18.76
N LEU A 232 -3.82 -16.64 18.52
CA LEU A 232 -2.98 -17.21 17.45
C LEU A 232 -3.76 -18.19 16.54
N THR A 233 -5.03 -17.90 16.25
CA THR A 233 -5.89 -18.77 15.42
C THR A 233 -5.86 -18.41 13.93
N SER A 234 -4.96 -17.52 13.51
CA SER A 234 -4.87 -17.10 12.11
C SER A 234 -4.30 -18.23 11.26
N THR A 235 -4.91 -18.47 10.10
CA THR A 235 -4.36 -19.42 9.14
C THR A 235 -3.05 -18.88 8.55
N THR A 236 -2.15 -19.77 8.08
CA THR A 236 -0.90 -19.36 7.41
C THR A 236 -1.09 -18.26 6.34
N PRO A 237 -2.04 -18.35 5.39
CA PRO A 237 -2.22 -17.31 4.39
C PRO A 237 -2.71 -15.98 4.97
N GLU A 238 -3.53 -16.01 6.03
CA GLU A 238 -3.99 -14.78 6.69
C GLU A 238 -2.88 -14.11 7.48
N TYR A 239 -2.06 -14.88 8.19
CA TYR A 239 -0.90 -14.38 8.92
C TYR A 239 0.11 -13.73 7.97
N VAL A 240 0.45 -14.39 6.87
CA VAL A 240 1.34 -13.82 5.84
C VAL A 240 0.75 -12.54 5.25
N ARG A 241 -0.56 -12.52 4.95
CA ARG A 241 -1.23 -11.31 4.45
C ARG A 241 -1.24 -10.17 5.47
N ALA A 242 -1.30 -10.48 6.76
CA ALA A 242 -1.24 -9.47 7.83
C ALA A 242 0.17 -8.88 8.00
N LEU A 243 1.23 -9.66 7.74
CA LEU A 243 2.61 -9.19 7.78
C LEU A 243 2.98 -8.30 6.58
N ILE A 244 2.31 -8.49 5.44
CA ILE A 244 2.55 -7.69 4.24
C ILE A 244 1.70 -6.41 4.34
N PRO A 245 2.31 -5.21 4.35
CA PRO A 245 1.54 -3.97 4.26
C PRO A 245 0.65 -4.05 3.03
N ARG A 246 -0.67 -3.85 3.19
CA ARG A 246 -1.56 -3.73 2.05
C ARG A 246 -1.02 -2.55 1.23
N VAL A 247 -0.47 -2.84 0.06
CA VAL A 247 -0.02 -1.82 -0.89
C VAL A 247 -1.27 -0.98 -1.16
N GLY A 248 -1.38 0.17 -0.51
CA GLY A 248 -2.47 1.09 -0.78
C GLY A 248 -2.38 1.41 -2.25
N HIS A 249 -3.44 1.14 -3.01
CA HIS A 249 -3.58 1.37 -4.46
C HIS A 249 -2.45 2.24 -5.01
N ASP A 250 -1.40 1.57 -5.50
CA ASP A 250 -0.23 2.27 -6.00
C ASP A 250 -0.64 2.87 -7.36
N ARG A 251 -1.15 4.11 -7.32
CA ARG A 251 -1.59 4.88 -8.48
C ARG A 251 -0.47 5.03 -9.53
N SER A 252 0.77 4.69 -9.18
CA SER A 252 1.90 4.65 -10.12
C SER A 252 1.76 3.57 -11.20
N ILE A 253 1.03 2.47 -10.95
CA ILE A 253 0.78 1.44 -11.98
C ILE A 253 -0.27 1.94 -12.99
N GLU A 254 -1.28 2.69 -12.54
CA GLU A 254 -2.29 3.29 -13.43
C GLU A 254 -1.68 4.23 -14.46
N THR A 255 -0.54 4.85 -14.16
CA THR A 255 0.18 5.73 -15.11
C THR A 255 1.01 5.01 -16.18
N ILE A 256 1.26 3.70 -16.03
CA ILE A 256 2.10 2.92 -16.96
C ILE A 256 1.23 2.10 -17.93
N VAL A 257 0.03 1.72 -17.50
CA VAL A 257 -0.87 0.87 -18.29
C VAL A 257 -1.63 1.76 -19.29
N PRO A 258 -1.62 1.45 -20.61
CA PRO A 258 -2.39 2.20 -21.59
C PRO A 258 -3.87 2.31 -21.20
N ASN A 259 -4.47 3.47 -21.44
CA ASN A 259 -5.90 3.70 -21.19
C ASN A 259 -6.74 2.57 -21.82
N GLY A 260 -7.50 1.85 -20.99
CA GLY A 260 -8.38 0.76 -21.41
C GLY A 260 -7.87 -0.66 -21.10
N VAL A 261 -6.63 -0.84 -20.64
CA VAL A 261 -6.12 -2.17 -20.25
C VAL A 261 -6.31 -2.38 -18.75
N VAL A 262 -7.14 -3.35 -18.36
CA VAL A 262 -7.37 -3.73 -16.96
C VAL A 262 -6.47 -4.92 -16.61
N GLY A 263 -5.58 -4.75 -15.62
CA GLY A 263 -4.73 -5.85 -15.16
C GLY A 263 -5.54 -6.95 -14.47
N LEU A 264 -5.10 -8.22 -14.57
CA LEU A 264 -5.79 -9.36 -13.93
C LEU A 264 -6.01 -9.20 -12.42
N HIS A 265 -5.16 -8.43 -11.73
CA HIS A 265 -5.35 -8.12 -10.31
C HIS A 265 -6.53 -7.17 -10.07
N GLN A 266 -6.60 -6.08 -10.84
CA GLN A 266 -7.70 -5.10 -10.77
C GLN A 266 -9.04 -5.73 -11.16
N LEU A 267 -9.01 -6.71 -12.07
CA LEU A 267 -10.20 -7.45 -12.46
C LEU A 267 -10.89 -8.08 -11.25
N LYS A 268 -10.16 -8.56 -10.24
CA LYS A 268 -10.74 -9.19 -9.04
C LYS A 268 -11.57 -8.25 -8.18
N ASP A 269 -11.34 -6.95 -8.28
CA ASP A 269 -12.07 -5.93 -7.52
C ASP A 269 -13.38 -5.52 -8.22
N LEU A 270 -13.56 -5.90 -9.49
CA LEU A 270 -14.76 -5.63 -10.28
C LEU A 270 -15.85 -6.67 -10.05
N GLY A 271 -17.12 -6.31 -10.28
CA GLY A 271 -18.22 -7.27 -10.31
C GLY A 271 -18.10 -8.25 -11.48
N LEU A 272 -18.63 -9.48 -11.33
CA LEU A 272 -18.49 -10.56 -12.32
C LEU A 272 -18.83 -10.15 -13.76
N GLN A 273 -19.91 -9.37 -13.96
CA GLN A 273 -20.28 -8.91 -15.30
C GLN A 273 -19.21 -8.02 -15.92
N GLU A 274 -18.63 -7.10 -15.14
CA GLU A 274 -17.59 -6.19 -15.62
C GLU A 274 -16.26 -6.92 -15.84
N GLN A 275 -15.95 -7.92 -15.00
CA GLN A 275 -14.83 -8.83 -15.22
C GLN A 275 -14.92 -9.53 -16.57
N LEU A 276 -16.06 -10.17 -16.83
CA LEU A 276 -16.32 -10.89 -18.08
C LEU A 276 -16.33 -9.95 -19.29
N LYS A 277 -16.89 -8.74 -19.14
CA LYS A 277 -16.91 -7.72 -20.20
C LYS A 277 -15.50 -7.28 -20.60
N ASN A 278 -14.65 -6.94 -19.64
CA ASN A 278 -13.26 -6.56 -19.94
C ASN A 278 -12.50 -7.70 -20.64
N ILE A 279 -12.65 -8.94 -20.16
CA ILE A 279 -12.02 -10.10 -20.81
C ILE A 279 -12.54 -10.25 -22.26
N LEU A 280 -13.85 -10.18 -22.48
CA LEU A 280 -14.47 -10.36 -23.80
C LEU A 280 -14.17 -9.24 -24.79
N ILE A 281 -13.85 -8.02 -24.33
CA ILE A 281 -13.40 -6.92 -25.19
C ILE A 281 -11.99 -7.20 -25.71
N ASP A 282 -11.10 -7.72 -24.85
CA ASP A 282 -9.71 -7.98 -25.19
C ASP A 282 -9.52 -9.25 -26.04
N VAL A 283 -10.42 -10.23 -25.90
CA VAL A 283 -10.36 -11.49 -26.67
C VAL A 283 -11.35 -11.50 -27.83
N LYS A 284 -10.92 -11.99 -28.99
CA LYS A 284 -11.80 -12.11 -30.18
C LYS A 284 -12.93 -13.14 -29.98
N MET A 285 -12.59 -14.26 -29.35
CA MET A 285 -13.49 -15.39 -29.08
C MET A 285 -12.86 -16.29 -28.01
N VAL A 286 -13.66 -16.84 -27.10
CA VAL A 286 -13.18 -17.68 -25.99
C VAL A 286 -14.16 -18.79 -25.61
N SER A 287 -13.65 -19.97 -25.26
CA SER A 287 -14.46 -21.06 -24.70
C SER A 287 -14.74 -20.83 -23.21
N LEU A 288 -15.81 -21.41 -22.66
CA LEU A 288 -16.12 -21.32 -21.24
C LEU A 288 -14.98 -21.82 -20.33
N THR A 289 -14.30 -22.91 -20.71
CA THR A 289 -13.19 -23.48 -19.94
C THR A 289 -12.02 -22.50 -19.79
N HIS A 290 -11.59 -21.89 -20.89
CA HIS A 290 -10.53 -20.87 -20.86
C HIS A 290 -10.96 -19.63 -20.08
N LEU A 291 -12.23 -19.22 -20.18
CA LEU A 291 -12.74 -18.07 -19.44
C LEU A 291 -12.69 -18.27 -17.92
N LEU A 292 -13.08 -19.47 -17.45
CA LEU A 292 -12.96 -19.84 -16.03
C LEU A 292 -11.49 -19.88 -15.58
N ALA A 293 -10.58 -20.33 -16.44
CA ALA A 293 -9.15 -20.34 -16.16
C ALA A 293 -8.55 -18.93 -16.03
N ILE A 294 -9.04 -17.96 -16.81
CA ILE A 294 -8.63 -16.54 -16.72
C ILE A 294 -9.13 -15.91 -15.42
N LEU A 295 -10.39 -16.16 -15.03
CA LEU A 295 -10.96 -15.62 -13.79
C LEU A 295 -10.24 -16.14 -12.54
N ASN A 296 -9.89 -17.43 -12.52
CA ASN A 296 -9.12 -18.10 -11.47
C ASN A 296 -9.59 -17.74 -10.04
N ASP A 297 -10.91 -17.73 -9.83
CA ASP A 297 -11.55 -17.48 -8.54
C ASP A 297 -12.41 -18.69 -8.15
N ARG A 298 -12.11 -19.27 -6.98
CA ARG A 298 -12.81 -20.45 -6.44
C ARG A 298 -14.26 -20.16 -6.07
N ASN A 299 -14.64 -18.89 -5.88
CA ASN A 299 -16.00 -18.50 -5.51
C ASN A 299 -16.93 -18.35 -6.73
N ILE A 300 -16.36 -18.33 -7.94
CA ILE A 300 -17.09 -18.21 -9.20
C ILE A 300 -17.31 -19.61 -9.77
N THR A 301 -18.58 -20.03 -9.85
CA THR A 301 -18.96 -21.31 -10.45
C THR A 301 -19.27 -21.14 -11.93
N GLU A 302 -19.18 -22.23 -12.68
CA GLU A 302 -19.51 -22.28 -14.10
C GLU A 302 -20.93 -21.76 -14.37
N GLU A 303 -21.90 -22.13 -13.54
CA GLU A 303 -23.31 -21.74 -13.69
C GLU A 303 -23.53 -20.24 -13.44
N LYS A 304 -22.71 -19.60 -12.60
CA LYS A 304 -22.75 -18.14 -12.44
C LYS A 304 -22.26 -17.45 -13.71
N VAL A 305 -21.16 -17.91 -14.28
CA VAL A 305 -20.59 -17.34 -15.52
C VAL A 305 -21.55 -17.50 -16.68
N VAL A 306 -22.09 -18.70 -16.88
CA VAL A 306 -23.03 -19.02 -17.96
C VAL A 306 -24.33 -18.20 -17.87
N ARG A 307 -24.78 -17.83 -16.67
CA ARG A 307 -25.96 -16.95 -16.50
C ARG A 307 -25.70 -15.49 -16.89
N VAL A 308 -24.47 -15.00 -16.70
CA VAL A 308 -24.11 -13.60 -16.96
C VAL A 308 -23.69 -13.38 -18.42
N LEU A 309 -23.05 -14.38 -19.04
CA LEU A 309 -22.51 -14.28 -20.40
C LEU A 309 -23.52 -13.78 -21.46
N PRO A 310 -24.80 -14.22 -21.50
CA PRO A 310 -25.78 -13.71 -22.46
C PRO A 310 -26.09 -12.20 -22.35
N LEU A 311 -25.73 -11.55 -21.24
CA LEU A 311 -25.97 -10.11 -21.04
C LEU A 311 -24.93 -9.23 -21.73
N ILE A 312 -23.79 -9.80 -22.13
CA ILE A 312 -22.64 -9.05 -22.66
C ILE A 312 -22.00 -9.72 -23.88
N GLY A 313 -22.31 -11.00 -24.14
CA GLY A 313 -21.71 -11.82 -25.18
C GLY A 313 -22.74 -12.53 -26.05
N LEU A 314 -22.29 -12.97 -27.22
CA LEU A 314 -23.00 -13.80 -28.18
C LEU A 314 -22.34 -15.18 -28.23
N LEU A 315 -23.18 -16.21 -28.29
CA LEU A 315 -22.73 -17.59 -28.44
C LEU A 315 -22.54 -17.93 -29.92
N ILE A 316 -21.39 -18.46 -30.30
CA ILE A 316 -21.09 -18.87 -31.67
C ILE A 316 -20.32 -20.19 -31.61
N ARG A 317 -20.95 -21.26 -32.10
CA ARG A 317 -20.37 -22.62 -32.15
C ARG A 317 -19.79 -23.06 -30.80
N GLY A 318 -20.55 -22.91 -29.72
CA GLY A 318 -20.13 -23.24 -28.36
C GLY A 318 -19.14 -22.25 -27.70
N ASN A 319 -18.69 -21.22 -28.41
CA ASN A 319 -17.73 -20.22 -27.90
C ASN A 319 -18.37 -18.83 -27.79
N TRP A 320 -17.77 -17.96 -26.97
CA TRP A 320 -18.31 -16.64 -26.65
C TRP A 320 -17.53 -15.52 -27.33
N VAL A 321 -18.27 -14.56 -27.88
CA VAL A 321 -17.77 -13.33 -28.52
C VAL A 321 -18.48 -12.14 -27.89
N ILE A 322 -17.84 -10.99 -27.73
CA ILE A 322 -18.50 -9.79 -27.19
C ILE A 322 -19.66 -9.33 -28.08
N GLN A 323 -20.76 -8.86 -27.48
CA GLN A 323 -21.86 -8.22 -28.20
C GLN A 323 -21.42 -6.92 -28.89
N SER A 324 -22.03 -6.63 -30.04
CA SER A 324 -21.65 -5.45 -30.84
C SER A 324 -21.96 -4.14 -30.12
N GLU A 325 -23.08 -4.05 -29.41
CA GLU A 325 -23.49 -2.87 -28.62
C GLU A 325 -22.56 -2.58 -27.44
N VAL A 326 -21.87 -3.61 -26.93
CA VAL A 326 -20.87 -3.43 -25.87
C VAL A 326 -19.54 -2.92 -26.42
N LEU A 327 -19.17 -3.39 -27.62
CA LEU A 327 -17.95 -2.95 -28.32
C LEU A 327 -18.11 -1.55 -28.94
N TYR A 328 -19.30 -1.23 -29.44
CA TYR A 328 -19.68 0.05 -30.02
C TYR A 328 -20.90 0.62 -29.28
N PRO A 329 -20.68 1.32 -28.14
CA PRO A 329 -21.76 1.88 -27.34
C PRO A 329 -22.66 2.85 -28.13
N GLU A 330 -23.89 3.05 -27.66
CA GLU A 330 -24.79 4.08 -28.20
C GLU A 330 -24.11 5.45 -28.23
N GLU A 331 -24.42 6.24 -29.25
CA GLU A 331 -23.85 7.58 -29.48
C GLU A 331 -22.32 7.63 -29.72
N SER A 332 -21.65 6.48 -29.88
CA SER A 332 -20.24 6.42 -30.26
C SER A 332 -20.03 6.42 -31.78
N PHE A 333 -18.81 6.75 -32.19
CA PHE A 333 -18.39 6.79 -33.59
C PHE A 333 -17.10 5.98 -33.77
N SER A 334 -16.95 5.32 -34.92
CA SER A 334 -15.72 4.61 -35.27
C SER A 334 -14.51 5.55 -35.23
N SER A 335 -13.39 5.08 -34.71
CA SER A 335 -12.17 5.87 -34.56
C SER A 335 -11.58 6.39 -35.88
N THR A 336 -11.78 5.66 -36.99
CA THR A 336 -11.12 5.94 -38.26
C THR A 336 -11.95 6.86 -39.16
N ASN A 337 -13.21 6.52 -39.44
CA ASN A 337 -14.05 7.26 -40.39
C ASN A 337 -15.27 7.94 -39.77
N GLY A 338 -15.41 7.95 -38.43
CA GLY A 338 -16.55 8.58 -37.75
C GLY A 338 -17.91 7.95 -38.08
N ILE A 339 -17.97 6.64 -38.36
CA ILE A 339 -19.20 5.91 -38.64
C ILE A 339 -20.00 5.74 -37.34
N PRO A 340 -21.31 6.06 -37.32
CA PRO A 340 -22.17 5.86 -36.15
C PRO A 340 -22.18 4.40 -35.67
N SER A 341 -22.24 4.21 -34.34
CA SER A 341 -22.21 2.89 -33.71
C SER A 341 -23.32 1.96 -34.18
N GLU A 342 -24.53 2.46 -34.46
CA GLU A 342 -25.63 1.65 -35.01
C GLU A 342 -25.23 0.94 -36.32
N ILE A 343 -24.51 1.64 -37.20
CA ILE A 343 -24.04 1.09 -38.48
C ILE A 343 -22.90 0.09 -38.24
N MET A 344 -21.99 0.39 -37.31
CA MET A 344 -20.90 -0.53 -36.92
C MET A 344 -21.45 -1.82 -36.32
N CYS A 345 -22.43 -1.72 -35.41
CA CYS A 345 -23.12 -2.85 -34.80
C CYS A 345 -23.81 -3.73 -35.84
N ARG A 346 -24.64 -3.13 -36.70
CA ARG A 346 -25.33 -3.87 -37.77
C ARG A 346 -24.36 -4.56 -38.72
N SER A 347 -23.26 -3.90 -39.07
CA SER A 347 -22.23 -4.43 -39.96
C SER A 347 -21.46 -5.59 -39.32
N ARG A 348 -21.11 -5.47 -38.04
CA ARG A 348 -20.46 -6.53 -37.26
C ARG A 348 -21.38 -7.74 -37.06
N ASP A 349 -22.64 -7.51 -36.76
CA ASP A 349 -23.63 -8.59 -36.62
C ASP A 349 -23.82 -9.35 -37.94
N TYR A 350 -23.81 -8.66 -39.09
CA TYR A 350 -23.82 -9.32 -40.40
C TYR A 350 -22.59 -10.21 -40.60
N VAL A 351 -21.39 -9.75 -40.23
CA VAL A 351 -20.15 -10.54 -40.30
C VAL A 351 -20.25 -11.79 -39.41
N LEU A 352 -20.71 -11.63 -38.17
CA LEU A 352 -20.92 -12.74 -37.23
C LEU A 352 -21.93 -13.75 -37.79
N TYR A 353 -23.05 -13.28 -38.34
CA TYR A 353 -24.06 -14.11 -38.98
C TYR A 353 -23.48 -14.94 -40.14
N GLN A 354 -22.64 -14.33 -40.99
CA GLN A 354 -21.97 -15.05 -42.07
C GLN A 354 -20.98 -16.11 -41.55
N LEU A 355 -20.24 -15.82 -40.48
CA LEU A 355 -19.30 -16.76 -39.83
C LEU A 355 -20.01 -17.89 -39.08
N VAL A 356 -21.25 -17.70 -38.64
CA VAL A 356 -22.08 -18.78 -38.10
C VAL A 356 -22.40 -19.78 -39.23
N ARG A 357 -22.84 -19.29 -40.39
CA ARG A 357 -23.30 -20.14 -41.52
C ARG A 357 -22.18 -20.71 -42.40
N ARG A 358 -21.03 -20.03 -42.46
CA ARG A 358 -19.91 -20.39 -43.34
C ARG A 358 -18.66 -20.63 -42.51
N ASN A 359 -17.71 -21.39 -43.04
CA ASN A 359 -16.43 -21.59 -42.34
C ASN A 359 -15.48 -20.41 -42.50
N PHE A 360 -15.62 -19.64 -43.58
CA PHE A 360 -14.83 -18.45 -43.83
C PHE A 360 -15.63 -17.40 -44.61
N VAL A 361 -15.19 -16.15 -44.54
CA VAL A 361 -15.74 -15.01 -45.29
C VAL A 361 -14.65 -14.28 -46.06
N ASP A 362 -15.01 -13.71 -47.21
CA ASP A 362 -14.11 -12.90 -48.03
C ASP A 362 -14.31 -11.41 -47.73
N ARG A 363 -13.23 -10.68 -47.44
CA ARG A 363 -13.29 -9.26 -47.06
C ARG A 363 -13.91 -8.38 -48.15
N LYS A 364 -13.66 -8.65 -49.43
CA LYS A 364 -14.23 -7.86 -50.54
C LYS A 364 -15.72 -8.12 -50.67
N LYS A 365 -16.15 -9.38 -50.56
CA LYS A 365 -17.56 -9.75 -50.59
C LYS A 365 -18.33 -9.11 -49.44
N ILE A 366 -17.79 -9.18 -48.21
CA ILE A 366 -18.37 -8.54 -47.02
C ILE A 366 -18.44 -7.01 -47.22
N GLY A 367 -17.34 -6.37 -47.60
CA GLY A 367 -17.29 -4.93 -47.81
C GLY A 367 -18.31 -4.43 -48.83
N ALA A 368 -18.55 -5.21 -49.89
CA ALA A 368 -19.59 -4.89 -50.86
C ALA A 368 -21.02 -4.97 -50.28
N VAL A 369 -21.27 -5.72 -49.19
CA VAL A 369 -22.60 -5.83 -48.54
C VAL A 369 -22.79 -4.71 -47.54
N ILE A 370 -21.85 -4.54 -46.62
CA ILE A 370 -21.98 -3.58 -45.53
C ILE A 370 -21.74 -2.13 -45.97
N GLN A 371 -21.18 -1.93 -47.18
CA GLN A 371 -20.93 -0.62 -47.80
C GLN A 371 -20.09 0.33 -46.94
N LEU A 372 -19.22 -0.23 -46.10
CA LEU A 372 -18.27 0.52 -45.28
C LEU A 372 -16.91 0.69 -45.96
N PRO A 373 -16.14 1.73 -45.60
CA PRO A 373 -14.75 1.88 -46.02
C PRO A 373 -13.93 0.61 -45.72
N PRO A 374 -12.94 0.25 -46.56
CA PRO A 374 -12.15 -0.96 -46.37
C PRO A 374 -11.52 -1.09 -44.98
N GLU A 375 -11.15 0.03 -44.37
CA GLU A 375 -10.55 0.16 -43.04
C GLU A 375 -11.51 -0.35 -41.96
N GLU A 376 -12.77 0.10 -41.98
CA GLU A 376 -13.82 -0.33 -41.05
C GLU A 376 -14.15 -1.82 -41.22
N VAL A 377 -14.24 -2.30 -42.47
CA VAL A 377 -14.45 -3.73 -42.76
C VAL A 377 -13.31 -4.56 -42.13
N LYS A 378 -12.08 -4.06 -42.19
CA LYS A 378 -10.90 -4.73 -41.60
C LYS A 378 -10.97 -4.71 -40.08
N GLU A 379 -11.34 -3.59 -39.47
CA GLU A 379 -11.49 -3.45 -38.02
C GLU A 379 -12.52 -4.46 -37.50
N ILE A 380 -13.71 -4.49 -38.11
CA ILE A 380 -14.77 -5.43 -37.76
C ILE A 380 -14.27 -6.86 -37.85
N LEU A 381 -13.62 -7.24 -38.96
CA LEU A 381 -13.09 -8.59 -39.13
C LEU A 381 -11.99 -8.93 -38.10
N LEU A 382 -11.12 -7.98 -37.76
CA LEU A 382 -10.10 -8.18 -36.73
C LEU A 382 -10.70 -8.39 -35.35
N SER A 383 -11.86 -7.80 -35.05
CA SER A 383 -12.54 -7.92 -33.76
C SER A 383 -13.12 -9.33 -33.50
N VAL A 384 -13.36 -10.14 -34.53
CA VAL A 384 -14.08 -11.44 -34.39
C VAL A 384 -13.44 -12.61 -35.12
N ALA A 385 -12.52 -12.35 -36.06
CA ALA A 385 -11.96 -13.36 -36.94
C ALA A 385 -10.43 -13.27 -37.05
N GLN A 386 -9.85 -14.30 -37.66
CA GLN A 386 -8.44 -14.37 -38.02
C GLN A 386 -8.26 -14.66 -39.51
N VAL A 387 -7.09 -14.28 -40.04
CA VAL A 387 -6.75 -14.50 -41.44
C VAL A 387 -6.32 -15.96 -41.64
N SER A 388 -6.91 -16.61 -42.64
CA SER A 388 -6.58 -17.96 -43.11
C SER A 388 -6.21 -17.94 -44.60
N THR A 389 -5.82 -19.09 -45.14
CA THR A 389 -5.53 -19.25 -46.58
C THR A 389 -6.76 -19.05 -47.47
N ARG A 390 -7.98 -19.23 -46.94
CA ARG A 390 -9.24 -19.17 -47.71
C ARG A 390 -10.00 -17.86 -47.52
N GLY A 391 -9.62 -17.04 -46.55
CA GLY A 391 -10.33 -15.83 -46.14
C GLY A 391 -10.26 -15.62 -44.63
N TRP A 392 -11.29 -15.01 -44.05
CA TRP A 392 -11.38 -14.77 -42.61
C TRP A 392 -12.25 -15.84 -41.96
N GLU A 393 -11.75 -16.49 -40.90
CA GLU A 393 -12.46 -17.54 -40.18
C GLU A 393 -12.45 -17.31 -38.67
N LEU A 394 -13.30 -18.03 -37.94
CA LEU A 394 -13.34 -17.97 -36.48
C LEU A 394 -12.04 -18.51 -35.89
N PRO A 395 -11.48 -17.86 -34.85
CA PRO A 395 -10.17 -18.23 -34.31
C PRO A 395 -10.19 -19.48 -33.43
N VAL A 396 -11.36 -19.88 -32.92
CA VAL A 396 -11.53 -21.03 -32.03
C VAL A 396 -12.41 -22.08 -32.69
N LEU A 397 -12.05 -23.36 -32.51
CA LEU A 397 -12.85 -24.50 -33.00
C LEU A 397 -14.18 -24.62 -32.22
N PRO A 398 -15.21 -25.23 -32.81
CA PRO A 398 -16.49 -25.44 -32.13
C PRO A 398 -16.36 -26.19 -30.80
N ASP A 399 -16.96 -25.66 -29.73
CA ASP A 399 -17.02 -26.33 -28.42
C ASP A 399 -18.27 -27.20 -28.32
N VAL A 400 -18.18 -28.40 -28.88
CA VAL A 400 -19.28 -29.39 -28.91
C VAL A 400 -19.70 -29.83 -27.50
N ARG A 401 -18.78 -29.77 -26.52
CA ARG A 401 -19.08 -30.12 -25.13
C ARG A 401 -19.98 -29.06 -24.50
N PHE A 402 -19.68 -27.79 -24.72
CA PHE A 402 -20.54 -26.69 -24.28
C PHE A 402 -21.92 -26.79 -24.92
N GLU A 403 -22.00 -27.00 -26.24
CA GLU A 403 -23.27 -27.11 -26.96
C GLU A 403 -24.15 -28.24 -26.43
N SER A 404 -23.54 -29.39 -26.13
CA SER A 404 -24.24 -30.54 -25.55
C SER A 404 -24.72 -30.28 -24.12
N LYS A 405 -23.95 -29.52 -23.34
CA LYS A 405 -24.24 -29.22 -21.93
C LYS A 405 -25.29 -28.11 -21.76
N TYR A 406 -25.32 -27.13 -22.66
CA TYR A 406 -26.22 -25.97 -22.60
C TYR A 406 -27.08 -25.79 -23.87
N PRO A 407 -27.92 -26.78 -24.24
CA PRO A 407 -28.68 -26.75 -25.49
C PRO A 407 -29.69 -25.60 -25.56
N GLU A 408 -30.25 -25.17 -24.42
CA GLU A 408 -31.20 -24.05 -24.37
C GLU A 408 -30.56 -22.72 -24.80
N LEU A 409 -29.30 -22.48 -24.45
CA LEU A 409 -28.57 -21.28 -24.86
C LEU A 409 -28.26 -21.30 -26.37
N VAL A 410 -27.89 -22.47 -26.89
CA VAL A 410 -27.70 -22.67 -28.33
C VAL A 410 -29.01 -22.37 -29.07
N GLN A 411 -30.13 -22.93 -28.61
CA GLN A 411 -31.43 -22.71 -29.23
C GLN A 411 -31.85 -21.23 -29.18
N ARG A 412 -31.67 -20.55 -28.05
CA ARG A 412 -31.97 -19.12 -27.90
C ARG A 412 -31.15 -18.27 -28.87
N GLN A 413 -29.87 -18.61 -29.02
CA GLN A 413 -28.98 -17.91 -29.94
C GLN A 413 -29.34 -18.17 -31.42
N GLU A 414 -29.79 -19.36 -31.76
CA GLU A 414 -30.34 -19.65 -33.09
C GLU A 414 -31.59 -18.82 -33.38
N MET A 415 -32.51 -18.69 -32.41
CA MET A 415 -33.69 -17.84 -32.56
C MET A 415 -33.31 -16.37 -32.80
N PHE A 416 -32.29 -15.87 -32.10
CA PHE A 416 -31.75 -14.52 -32.33
C PHE A 416 -31.24 -14.34 -33.76
N TRP A 417 -30.51 -15.32 -34.31
CA TRP A 417 -30.04 -15.24 -35.69
C TRP A 417 -31.18 -15.33 -36.70
N ARG A 418 -32.19 -16.19 -36.44
CA ARG A 418 -33.39 -16.28 -37.28
C ARG A 418 -34.19 -14.99 -37.31
N SER A 419 -34.32 -14.29 -36.18
CA SER A 419 -35.03 -12.99 -36.15
C SER A 419 -34.35 -11.89 -36.95
N LYS A 420 -33.05 -12.03 -37.26
CA LYS A 420 -32.28 -11.09 -38.09
C LYS A 420 -32.05 -11.58 -39.53
N GLU A 421 -32.52 -12.78 -39.88
CA GLU A 421 -32.27 -13.39 -41.19
C GLU A 421 -32.85 -12.57 -42.34
N ASP A 422 -34.07 -12.05 -42.19
CA ASP A 422 -34.71 -11.20 -43.21
C ASP A 422 -33.94 -9.90 -43.43
N LEU A 423 -33.51 -9.23 -42.35
CA LEU A 423 -32.69 -8.02 -42.40
C LEU A 423 -31.38 -8.26 -43.17
N PHE A 424 -30.67 -9.34 -42.86
CA PHE A 424 -29.42 -9.66 -43.53
C PHE A 424 -29.62 -10.13 -44.97
N SER A 425 -30.76 -10.75 -45.28
CA SER A 425 -31.13 -11.12 -46.64
C SER A 425 -31.45 -9.88 -47.49
N GLU A 426 -32.11 -8.88 -46.90
CA GLU A 426 -32.37 -7.59 -47.54
C GLU A 426 -31.06 -6.87 -47.89
N MET A 427 -30.11 -6.80 -46.95
CA MET A 427 -28.77 -6.23 -47.17
C MET A 427 -28.02 -6.91 -48.34
N GLU A 428 -28.22 -8.21 -48.55
CA GLU A 428 -27.67 -8.93 -49.71
C GLU A 428 -28.41 -8.63 -51.02
N SER A 429 -29.72 -8.40 -50.95
CA SER A 429 -30.63 -8.24 -52.09
C SER A 429 -30.62 -6.84 -52.72
N GLU A 430 -30.35 -5.78 -51.94
CA GLU A 430 -30.23 -4.39 -52.42
C GLU A 430 -29.16 -4.21 -53.51
N LYS A 431 -28.37 -5.25 -53.78
CA LYS A 431 -27.32 -5.32 -54.78
C LYS A 431 -27.75 -5.72 -56.18
N VAL A 432 -28.96 -6.27 -56.39
CA VAL A 432 -29.37 -6.72 -57.72
C VAL A 432 -30.09 -5.58 -58.44
N PRO A 433 -29.52 -4.95 -59.49
CA PRO A 433 -30.22 -3.91 -60.23
C PRO A 433 -31.50 -4.51 -60.84
N LYS A 434 -32.67 -3.99 -60.44
CA LYS A 434 -33.97 -4.34 -61.04
C LYS A 434 -33.89 -4.09 -62.54
N ARG A 435 -33.90 -5.16 -63.35
CA ARG A 435 -33.93 -5.10 -64.82
C ARG A 435 -35.25 -4.45 -65.26
N VAL A 436 -35.25 -3.14 -65.51
CA VAL A 436 -36.39 -2.43 -66.11
C VAL A 436 -36.45 -2.80 -67.60
N ARG A 437 -37.51 -3.48 -68.02
CA ARG A 437 -37.82 -3.71 -69.45
C ARG A 437 -38.06 -2.34 -70.12
N LYS A 438 -37.12 -1.88 -70.95
CA LYS A 438 -37.33 -0.73 -71.85
C LYS A 438 -38.49 -1.03 -72.81
N ARG A 439 -39.63 -0.37 -72.64
CA ARG A 439 -40.63 -0.20 -73.72
C ARG A 439 -40.03 0.76 -74.75
N SER A 440 -39.96 0.34 -76.01
CA SER A 440 -39.52 1.18 -77.11
C SER A 440 -40.53 2.29 -77.38
N ILE A 441 -40.11 3.54 -77.25
CA ILE A 441 -40.84 4.70 -77.77
C ILE A 441 -40.17 5.08 -79.08
N ARG A 442 -40.96 5.15 -80.15
CA ARG A 442 -40.57 5.49 -81.51
C ARG A 442 -40.67 7.03 -81.64
N GLU A 443 -39.55 7.71 -81.89
CA GLU A 443 -39.53 9.16 -82.15
C GLU A 443 -39.98 9.48 -83.59
N PRO A 444 -40.72 10.58 -83.83
CA PRO A 444 -40.92 11.12 -85.16
C PRO A 444 -39.82 12.13 -85.54
N SER A 445 -39.49 12.09 -86.83
CA SER A 445 -38.43 12.77 -87.58
C SER A 445 -38.38 14.30 -87.49
N LYS A 446 -37.16 14.87 -87.44
CA LYS A 446 -36.86 16.26 -87.81
C LYS A 446 -36.21 16.33 -89.20
N VAL A 447 -36.69 17.27 -90.01
CA VAL A 447 -36.28 17.60 -91.40
C VAL A 447 -35.02 18.49 -91.38
N PRO A 448 -34.13 18.46 -92.40
CA PRO A 448 -32.77 19.01 -92.33
C PRO A 448 -32.66 20.48 -92.78
N ALA A 449 -31.62 21.17 -92.28
CA ALA A 449 -31.27 22.54 -92.67
C ALA A 449 -30.27 22.55 -93.84
N ASP A 450 -30.59 23.34 -94.87
CA ASP A 450 -29.82 23.52 -96.09
C ASP A 450 -28.56 24.39 -95.90
N ARG A 451 -27.53 24.02 -96.68
CA ARG A 451 -26.28 24.76 -96.86
C ARG A 451 -26.49 25.89 -97.87
N VAL A 452 -26.03 27.10 -97.54
CA VAL A 452 -25.83 28.18 -98.53
C VAL A 452 -24.33 28.43 -98.68
N ASN A 453 -23.81 28.15 -99.87
CA ASN A 453 -22.50 28.58 -100.36
C ASN A 453 -22.60 30.00 -100.93
N GLY A 454 -21.50 30.75 -100.83
CA GLY A 454 -21.44 32.19 -101.08
C GLY A 454 -21.48 32.66 -102.53
N MET A 455 -21.49 33.98 -102.65
CA MET A 455 -21.14 34.76 -103.84
C MET A 455 -20.28 35.96 -103.40
N ASN A 456 -19.22 36.20 -104.17
CA ASN A 456 -18.17 37.20 -103.96
C ASN A 456 -18.61 38.65 -104.22
N ALA A 457 -17.80 39.56 -103.64
CA ALA A 457 -17.55 40.97 -104.00
C ALA A 457 -18.62 42.02 -103.63
#